data_AF-A0A3S1CDW9-F1
#
_entry.id   AF-A0A3S1CDW9-F1
#
_cell.length_a   1.000
_cell.length_b   1.000
_cell.length_c   1.000
_cell.angle_alpha   90.00
_cell.angle_beta   90.00
_cell.angle_gamma   90.00
#
_symmetry.space_group_name_H-M   'P 1'
#
loop_
_entity.id
_entity.type
_entity.pdbx_description
1 polymer ?
#
loop_
_entity_poly.entity_id
_entity_poly.type
_entity_poly.pdbx_seq_one_letter_code
_entity_poly.pdbx_strand_id
1 'polypeptide(L)'
;YKLRILDEKHVLKRVAKSIVPAEVVARKKQPYRAPNALCFMGDSAPAYVREALSETALRAANVFDPNSVARLLDKCAAKTGDGDLSNSDNMALVGVLSTQLLHQQFVASRPSSGRAVDLRIDVDRLHREEVLV
;
A
#
# COMPACT_ATOMS: atom_id res chain seq x y z
N TYR A 1 -18.03 -18.26 -13.37
CA TYR A 1 -19.11 -17.28 -13.58
C TYR A 1 -18.62 -15.83 -13.46
N LYS A 2 -17.94 -15.43 -12.37
CA LYS A 2 -17.29 -14.10 -12.24
C LYS A 2 -16.05 -13.91 -13.13
N LEU A 3 -15.32 -14.98 -13.41
CA LEU A 3 -14.17 -15.08 -14.31
C LEU A 3 -14.44 -16.17 -15.35
N ARG A 4 -13.99 -15.99 -16.61
CA ARG A 4 -13.99 -17.02 -17.65
C ARG A 4 -12.64 -17.02 -18.36
N ILE A 5 -11.77 -17.98 -18.02
CA ILE A 5 -10.36 -17.99 -18.47
C ILE A 5 -9.68 -16.67 -18.04
N LEU A 6 -9.24 -15.84 -18.97
CA LEU A 6 -8.63 -14.53 -18.72
C LEU A 6 -9.62 -13.38 -18.93
N ASP A 7 -10.91 -13.67 -19.15
CA ASP A 7 -11.96 -12.65 -19.23
C ASP A 7 -12.52 -12.38 -17.83
N GLU A 8 -11.97 -11.33 -17.21
CA GLU A 8 -12.41 -10.84 -15.92
C GLU A 8 -13.77 -10.14 -16.01
N LYS A 9 -14.57 -10.26 -14.93
CA LYS A 9 -15.91 -9.64 -14.86
C LYS A 9 -16.86 -10.12 -15.97
N HIS A 10 -16.70 -11.35 -16.46
CA HIS A 10 -17.40 -11.90 -17.64
C HIS A 10 -18.92 -11.63 -17.65
N VAL A 11 -19.63 -11.99 -16.58
CA VAL A 11 -21.09 -11.79 -16.49
C VAL A 11 -21.46 -10.30 -16.40
N LEU A 12 -20.70 -9.51 -15.62
CA LEU A 12 -20.93 -8.07 -15.48
C LEU A 12 -20.74 -7.34 -16.81
N LYS A 13 -19.68 -7.68 -17.56
CA LYS A 13 -19.43 -7.11 -18.90
C LYS A 13 -20.58 -7.42 -19.87
N ARG A 14 -21.21 -8.59 -19.80
CA ARG A 14 -22.35 -8.96 -20.66
C ARG A 14 -23.61 -8.14 -20.36
N VAL A 15 -23.94 -7.95 -19.08
CA VAL A 15 -25.09 -7.13 -18.67
C VAL A 15 -24.87 -5.65 -19.03
N ALA A 16 -23.64 -5.16 -18.91
CA ALA A 16 -23.31 -3.75 -19.17
C ALA A 16 -23.30 -3.36 -20.66
N LYS A 17 -23.32 -4.31 -21.62
CA LYS A 17 -23.21 -4.03 -23.06
C LYS A 17 -24.23 -3.04 -23.61
N SER A 18 -25.44 -3.03 -23.06
CA SER A 18 -26.52 -2.12 -23.47
C SER A 18 -26.61 -0.86 -22.61
N ILE A 19 -25.70 -0.69 -21.63
CA ILE A 19 -25.77 0.39 -20.62
C ILE A 19 -24.62 1.38 -20.80
N VAL A 20 -23.42 0.92 -21.18
CA VAL A 20 -22.23 1.77 -21.34
C VAL A 20 -21.58 1.59 -22.72
N PRO A 21 -20.77 2.57 -23.20
CA PRO A 21 -20.05 2.45 -24.46
C PRO A 21 -19.19 1.17 -24.55
N ALA A 22 -19.06 0.63 -25.77
CA ALA A 22 -18.33 -0.62 -26.01
C ALA A 22 -16.87 -0.58 -25.52
N GLU A 23 -16.23 0.59 -25.60
CA GLU A 23 -14.87 0.82 -25.08
C GLU A 23 -14.76 0.58 -23.56
N VAL A 24 -15.79 0.93 -22.77
CA VAL A 24 -15.79 0.72 -21.31
C VAL A 24 -15.93 -0.76 -20.97
N VAL A 25 -16.75 -1.50 -21.74
CA VAL A 25 -16.92 -2.95 -21.58
C VAL A 25 -15.66 -3.72 -21.95
N ALA A 26 -14.98 -3.29 -23.02
CA ALA A 26 -13.75 -3.89 -23.51
C ALA A 26 -12.52 -3.55 -22.66
N ARG A 27 -12.56 -2.45 -21.90
CA ARG A 27 -11.45 -2.01 -21.07
C ARG A 27 -11.08 -3.08 -20.04
N LYS A 28 -9.82 -3.53 -20.10
CA LYS A 28 -9.25 -4.44 -19.09
C LYS A 28 -9.35 -3.82 -17.70
N LYS A 29 -9.61 -4.65 -16.69
CA LYS A 29 -9.57 -4.22 -15.29
C LYS A 29 -8.19 -3.62 -14.97
N GLN A 30 -8.18 -2.30 -14.75
CA GLN A 30 -7.05 -1.61 -14.14
C GLN A 30 -7.26 -1.63 -12.62
N PRO A 31 -6.35 -2.22 -11.83
CA PRO A 31 -6.40 -2.07 -10.39
C PRO A 31 -6.21 -0.59 -10.03
N TYR A 32 -6.88 -0.13 -8.97
CA TYR A 32 -6.50 1.15 -8.37
C TYR A 32 -5.04 1.04 -7.93
N ARG A 33 -4.20 1.98 -8.38
CA ARG A 33 -2.81 2.08 -7.97
C ARG A 33 -2.69 3.27 -7.03
N ALA A 34 -2.29 3.01 -5.78
CA ALA A 34 -1.81 4.05 -4.87
C ALA A 34 -0.51 4.66 -5.42
N PRO A 35 0.06 5.74 -4.83
CA PRO A 35 1.30 6.35 -5.30
C PRO A 35 2.37 5.29 -5.57
N ASN A 36 2.95 5.33 -6.76
CA ASN A 36 4.02 4.39 -7.10
C ASN A 36 5.36 4.91 -6.56
N ALA A 37 6.36 4.04 -6.54
CA ALA A 37 7.72 4.30 -6.13
C ALA A 37 8.26 5.61 -6.74
N LEU A 38 7.90 5.92 -7.99
CA LEU A 38 8.30 7.14 -8.68
C LEU A 38 7.84 8.42 -7.97
N CYS A 39 6.73 8.42 -7.24
CA CYS A 39 6.30 9.55 -6.43
C CYS A 39 7.28 9.92 -5.30
N PHE A 40 8.17 8.98 -4.93
CA PHE A 40 9.18 9.13 -3.89
C PHE A 40 10.60 9.20 -4.45
N MET A 41 10.76 9.32 -5.78
CA MET A 41 12.05 9.41 -6.47
C MET A 41 12.19 10.75 -7.18
N GLY A 42 13.44 11.11 -7.51
CA GLY A 42 13.76 12.33 -8.24
C GLY A 42 13.83 13.59 -7.35
N ASP A 43 14.05 14.74 -8.00
CA ASP A 43 14.36 15.99 -7.31
C ASP A 43 13.19 16.56 -6.49
N SER A 44 11.95 16.23 -6.88
CA SER A 44 10.74 16.62 -6.16
C SER A 44 10.38 15.69 -5.01
N ALA A 45 11.15 14.62 -4.77
CA ALA A 45 10.89 13.71 -3.66
C ALA A 45 11.02 14.45 -2.32
N PRO A 46 10.07 14.26 -1.39
CA PRO A 46 10.14 14.88 -0.07
C PRO A 46 11.43 14.55 0.66
N ALA A 47 12.01 15.53 1.36
CA ALA A 47 13.30 15.38 2.02
C ALA A 47 13.37 14.18 3.00
N TYR A 48 12.26 13.90 3.70
CA TYR A 48 12.18 12.77 4.64
C TYR A 48 12.43 11.42 3.99
N VAL A 49 12.17 11.27 2.68
CA VAL A 49 12.33 9.98 1.99
C VAL A 49 13.79 9.57 1.96
N ARG A 50 14.68 10.51 1.60
CA ARG A 50 16.13 10.25 1.55
C ARG A 50 16.68 9.94 2.94
N GLU A 51 16.18 10.63 3.96
CA GLU A 51 16.57 10.38 5.35
C GLU A 51 16.13 8.99 5.81
N ALA A 52 14.86 8.64 5.60
CA ALA A 52 14.28 7.35 5.98
C ALA A 52 14.90 6.16 5.25
N LEU A 53 15.39 6.36 4.02
CA LEU A 53 16.04 5.31 3.22
C LEU A 53 17.56 5.37 3.26
N SER A 54 18.14 6.23 4.11
CA SER A 54 19.58 6.30 4.31
C SER A 54 20.11 5.00 4.92
N GLU A 55 21.36 4.65 4.61
CA GLU A 55 22.01 3.48 5.18
C GLU A 55 21.99 3.51 6.72
N THR A 56 22.21 4.69 7.31
CA THR A 56 22.16 4.87 8.76
C THR A 56 20.77 4.56 9.32
N ALA A 57 19.69 5.05 8.70
CA ALA A 57 18.32 4.76 9.15
C ALA A 57 17.97 3.28 8.98
N LEU A 58 18.36 2.67 7.85
CA LEU A 58 18.17 1.25 7.58
C LEU A 58 18.85 0.37 8.63
N ARG A 59 20.11 0.71 8.98
CA ARG A 59 20.87 0.02 10.03
C ARG A 59 20.28 0.24 11.42
N ALA A 60 19.78 1.43 11.72
CA ALA A 60 19.15 1.73 13.01
C ALA A 60 17.85 0.93 13.21
N ALA A 61 17.02 0.80 12.17
CA ALA A 61 15.82 -0.02 12.21
C ALA A 61 16.12 -1.54 12.19
N ASN A 62 17.21 -1.93 11.51
CA ASN A 62 17.68 -3.31 11.39
C ASN A 62 16.62 -4.31 10.86
N VAL A 63 15.71 -3.85 9.99
CA VAL A 63 14.65 -4.66 9.37
C VAL A 63 15.02 -5.14 7.96
N PHE A 64 15.78 -4.34 7.21
CA PHE A 64 16.15 -4.64 5.82
C PHE A 64 17.66 -4.59 5.64
N ASP A 65 18.17 -5.41 4.72
CA ASP A 65 19.56 -5.34 4.28
C ASP A 65 19.81 -4.03 3.48
N PRO A 66 20.74 -3.15 3.94
CA PRO A 66 20.98 -1.87 3.28
C PRO A 66 21.43 -2.00 1.83
N ASN A 67 22.23 -3.04 1.51
CA ASN A 67 22.72 -3.25 0.15
C ASN A 67 21.59 -3.59 -0.83
N SER A 68 20.63 -4.41 -0.39
CA SER A 68 19.45 -4.77 -1.17
C SER A 68 18.55 -3.55 -1.42
N VAL A 69 18.38 -2.69 -0.43
CA VAL A 69 17.62 -1.44 -0.57
C VAL A 69 18.32 -0.46 -1.52
N ALA A 70 19.64 -0.31 -1.41
CA ALA A 70 20.41 0.53 -2.33
C ALA A 70 20.23 0.09 -3.80
N ARG A 71 20.35 -1.22 -4.08
CA ARG A 71 20.11 -1.77 -5.43
C ARG A 71 18.68 -1.51 -5.93
N LEU A 72 17.69 -1.57 -5.04
CA LEU A 72 16.30 -1.26 -5.39
C LEU A 72 16.14 0.23 -5.74
N LEU A 73 16.77 1.12 -4.97
CA LEU A 73 16.78 2.56 -5.24
C LEU A 73 17.45 2.88 -6.57
N ASP A 74 18.60 2.27 -6.87
CA ASP A 74 19.30 2.42 -8.14
C ASP A 74 18.41 1.98 -9.32
N LYS A 75 17.72 0.85 -9.16
CA LYS A 75 16.77 0.34 -10.16
C LYS A 75 15.60 1.31 -10.38
N CYS A 76 15.09 1.92 -9.31
CA CYS A 76 14.04 2.93 -9.40
C CYS A 76 14.53 4.22 -10.06
N ALA A 77 15.74 4.68 -9.74
CA ALA A 77 16.34 5.90 -10.31
C ALA A 77 16.71 5.73 -11.80
N ALA A 78 17.16 4.54 -12.20
CA ALA A 78 17.41 4.23 -13.61
C ALA A 78 16.13 4.19 -14.47
N LYS A 79 14.96 4.04 -13.82
CA LYS A 79 13.64 3.88 -14.46
C LYS A 79 12.81 5.17 -14.49
N THR A 80 13.40 6.33 -14.18
CA THR A 80 12.70 7.63 -14.16
C THR A 80 12.29 8.16 -15.57
N GLY A 81 12.24 7.30 -16.59
CA GLY A 81 11.77 7.57 -17.96
C GLY A 81 10.57 6.69 -18.35
N ASP A 82 10.29 6.56 -19.65
CA ASP A 82 9.05 6.03 -20.28
C ASP A 82 8.65 4.56 -19.95
N GLY A 83 9.29 3.92 -18.96
CA GLY A 83 9.05 2.53 -18.57
C GLY A 83 8.59 2.39 -17.12
N ASP A 84 7.34 1.94 -16.93
CA ASP A 84 6.73 1.66 -15.62
C ASP A 84 7.59 0.66 -14.80
N LEU A 85 7.77 0.93 -13.50
CA LEU A 85 8.39 -0.01 -12.57
C LEU A 85 7.56 -1.28 -12.47
N SER A 86 8.21 -2.43 -12.21
CA SER A 86 7.44 -3.64 -11.93
C SER A 86 6.59 -3.46 -10.67
N ASN A 87 5.42 -4.08 -10.61
CA ASN A 87 4.58 -4.02 -9.40
C ASN A 87 5.35 -4.52 -8.16
N SER A 88 6.26 -5.49 -8.33
CA SER A 88 7.07 -6.00 -7.24
C SER A 88 8.04 -4.95 -6.70
N ASP A 89 8.79 -4.27 -7.59
CA ASP A 89 9.73 -3.23 -7.18
C ASP A 89 9.01 -2.04 -6.53
N ASN A 90 7.86 -1.68 -7.11
CA ASN A 90 6.99 -0.63 -6.59
C ASN A 90 6.56 -0.92 -5.14
N MET A 91 5.99 -2.11 -4.91
CA MET A 91 5.55 -2.52 -3.58
C MET A 91 6.70 -2.72 -2.60
N ALA A 92 7.86 -3.19 -3.07
CA ALA A 92 9.04 -3.31 -2.23
C ALA A 92 9.49 -1.95 -1.70
N LEU A 93 9.62 -0.93 -2.56
CA LEU A 93 10.06 0.40 -2.14
C LEU A 93 9.08 1.03 -1.15
N VAL A 94 7.79 0.98 -1.46
CA VAL A 94 6.73 1.51 -0.58
C VAL A 94 6.74 0.78 0.76
N GLY A 95 6.94 -0.54 0.77
CA GLY A 95 7.04 -1.34 1.98
C GLY A 95 8.24 -0.96 2.86
N VAL A 96 9.42 -0.78 2.26
CA VAL A 96 10.62 -0.34 2.98
C VAL A 96 10.41 1.04 3.58
N LEU A 97 9.97 2.02 2.77
CA LEU A 97 9.74 3.39 3.23
C LEU A 97 8.70 3.45 4.36
N SER A 98 7.57 2.76 4.21
CA SER A 98 6.51 2.73 5.23
C SER A 98 7.02 2.15 6.54
N THR A 99 7.81 1.08 6.47
CA THR A 99 8.40 0.43 7.65
C THR A 99 9.43 1.34 8.34
N GLN A 100 10.26 2.04 7.56
CA GLN A 100 11.22 3.01 8.10
C GLN A 100 10.51 4.16 8.82
N LEU A 101 9.45 4.71 8.24
CA LEU A 101 8.65 5.76 8.86
C LEU A 101 7.97 5.27 10.15
N LEU A 102 7.44 4.03 10.16
CA LEU A 102 6.87 3.44 11.37
C LEU A 102 7.92 3.29 12.48
N HIS A 103 9.11 2.79 12.14
CA HIS A 103 10.21 2.67 13.09
C HIS A 103 10.61 4.05 13.64
N GLN A 104 10.82 5.04 12.77
CA GLN A 104 11.17 6.40 13.18
C GLN A 104 10.11 6.98 14.12
N GLN A 105 8.83 6.95 13.73
CA GLN A 105 7.76 7.62 14.46
C GLN A 105 7.42 6.92 15.79
N PHE A 106 7.44 5.59 15.84
CA PHE A 106 6.87 4.85 16.96
C PHE A 106 7.90 4.08 17.80
N VAL A 107 9.09 3.82 17.27
CA VAL A 107 10.15 3.09 17.98
C VAL A 107 11.27 4.04 18.39
N ALA A 108 11.86 4.77 17.42
CA ALA A 108 12.99 5.66 17.68
C ALA A 108 12.56 6.94 18.41
N SER A 109 11.53 7.63 17.92
CA SER A 109 11.01 8.84 18.57
C SER A 109 10.11 8.54 19.76
N ARG A 110 9.46 7.35 19.78
CA ARG A 110 8.48 6.88 20.78
C ARG A 110 7.67 8.02 21.40
N PRO A 111 6.51 8.39 20.82
CA PRO A 111 5.75 9.53 21.32
C PRO A 111 5.34 9.30 22.77
N SER A 112 5.44 10.35 23.58
CA SER A 112 4.98 10.29 24.97
C SER A 112 3.46 10.07 24.98
N SER A 113 2.99 9.14 25.82
CA SER A 113 1.55 8.95 26.02
C SER A 113 1.02 10.13 26.82
N GLY A 114 0.48 11.14 26.13
CA GLY A 114 -0.04 12.36 26.78
C GLY A 114 -1.29 12.14 27.63
N ARG A 115 -1.96 10.98 27.51
CA ARG A 115 -3.16 10.66 28.29
C ARG A 115 -3.37 9.15 28.33
N ALA A 116 -3.59 8.60 29.54
CA ALA A 116 -4.09 7.24 29.67
C ALA A 116 -5.48 7.16 29.03
N VAL A 117 -5.66 6.25 28.07
CA VAL A 117 -6.96 5.98 27.47
C VAL A 117 -7.68 4.97 28.35
N ASP A 118 -8.85 5.35 28.87
CA ASP A 118 -9.77 4.41 29.51
C ASP A 118 -10.42 3.57 28.41
N LEU A 119 -9.86 2.38 28.14
CA LEU A 119 -10.40 1.46 27.14
C LEU A 119 -11.69 0.85 27.69
N ARG A 120 -12.84 1.33 27.23
CA ARG A 120 -14.14 0.72 27.51
C ARG A 120 -14.53 -0.21 26.40
N ILE A 121 -14.84 -1.45 26.75
CA ILE A 121 -15.39 -2.43 25.83
C ILE A 121 -16.90 -2.26 25.87
N ASP A 122 -17.48 -1.79 24.76
CA ASP A 122 -18.92 -1.81 24.57
C ASP A 122 -19.32 -3.15 23.95
N VAL A 123 -20.02 -3.99 24.72
CA VAL A 123 -20.51 -5.29 24.27
C VAL A 123 -22.02 -5.22 24.24
N ASP A 124 -22.58 -5.15 23.03
CA ASP A 124 -24.01 -5.34 22.81
C ASP A 124 -24.40 -6.77 23.23
N ARG A 125 -24.93 -6.92 24.44
CA ARG A 125 -25.59 -8.15 24.87
C ARG A 125 -27.07 -8.07 24.50
N LEU A 126 -27.45 -8.72 23.40
CA LEU A 126 -28.85 -9.03 23.11
C LEU A 126 -29.40 -9.90 24.26
N HIS A 127 -30.25 -9.31 25.11
CA HIS A 127 -31.12 -10.09 26.00
C HIS A 127 -32.18 -10.76 25.12
N ARG A 128 -32.01 -12.05 24.82
CA ARG A 128 -33.14 -12.88 24.41
C ARG A 128 -33.86 -13.28 25.70
N GLU A 129 -35.02 -12.68 25.93
CA GLU A 129 -35.99 -13.29 26.84
C GLU A 129 -36.43 -14.62 26.21
N GLU A 130 -36.08 -15.73 26.86
CA GLU A 130 -36.69 -17.02 26.56
C GLU A 130 -38.16 -16.95 26.99
N VAL A 131 -39.04 -16.72 26.02
CA VAL A 131 -40.46 -16.99 26.18
C VAL A 131 -40.60 -18.51 26.26
N LEU A 132 -40.65 -19.05 27.48
CA LEU A 132 -41.16 -20.39 27.72
C LEU A 132 -42.64 -20.41 27.35
N VAL A 133 -42.99 -21.22 26.34
CA VAL A 133 -44.35 -21.66 26.03
C VAL A 133 -44.60 -22.98 26.74
#